data_AF-A0A9J6EBI9-F1
#
_entry.id   AF-A0A9J6EBI9-F1
#
_cell.length_a   1.000
_cell.length_b   1.000
_cell.length_c   1.000
_cell.angle_alpha   90.00
_cell.angle_beta   90.00
_cell.angle_gamma   90.00
#
_symmetry.space_group_name_H-M   'P 1'
#
loop_
_entity.id
_entity.type
_entity.pdbx_description
1 polymer ?
#
loop_
_entity_poly.entity_id
_entity_poly.type
_entity_poly.pdbx_seq_one_letter_code
_entity_poly.pdbx_strand_id
1 'polypeptide(L)'
;MVDANQYWDVKEAIYWMEELSGFGIHWIEEPTSPDDILGHATISKALAPLGIGVATGEQCHNRVMFKQFLQSGAMQFCQIDSCRLGGVNEILAVILMAAKCKVPVCPHAGGVGLCELVQHLSFWDYIAVSGTKDNREIEYVSHLHEHFKTPVHIQNGCYMPPQV
;
A
#
# COMPACT_ATOMS: atom_id res chain seq x y z
N MET A 1 -11.44 -1.87 -4.50
CA MET A 1 -10.49 -2.36 -3.48
C MET A 1 -11.28 -2.60 -2.22
N VAL A 2 -10.84 -3.51 -1.36
CA VAL A 2 -11.43 -3.73 -0.03
C VAL A 2 -10.29 -3.87 0.97
N ASP A 3 -10.56 -3.52 2.23
CA ASP A 3 -9.61 -3.59 3.34
C ASP A 3 -10.28 -4.31 4.51
N ALA A 4 -9.55 -5.26 5.11
CA ALA A 4 -10.02 -6.05 6.25
C ALA A 4 -9.33 -5.70 7.56
N ASN A 5 -8.35 -4.79 7.55
CA ASN A 5 -7.61 -4.33 8.73
C ASN A 5 -7.22 -5.47 9.68
N GLN A 6 -6.62 -6.53 9.09
CA GLN A 6 -5.96 -7.66 9.74
C GLN A 6 -6.89 -8.66 10.43
N TYR A 7 -8.20 -8.54 10.23
CA TYR A 7 -9.20 -9.21 11.04
C TYR A 7 -9.20 -10.75 10.93
N TRP A 8 -8.87 -11.30 9.75
CA TRP A 8 -9.06 -12.73 9.47
C TRP A 8 -7.81 -13.57 9.70
N ASP A 9 -8.04 -14.84 10.05
CA ASP A 9 -7.05 -15.90 9.85
C ASP A 9 -6.93 -16.25 8.35
N VAL A 10 -5.82 -16.89 7.96
CA VAL A 10 -5.49 -17.21 6.56
C VAL A 10 -6.62 -17.91 5.79
N LYS A 11 -7.26 -18.93 6.38
CA LYS A 11 -8.34 -19.67 5.70
C LYS A 11 -9.62 -18.86 5.58
N GLU A 12 -9.91 -18.05 6.59
CA GLU A 12 -11.09 -17.20 6.61
C GLU A 12 -10.97 -16.07 5.59
N ALA A 13 -9.78 -15.47 5.46
CA ALA A 13 -9.49 -14.48 4.43
C ALA A 13 -9.72 -15.03 3.02
N ILE A 14 -9.26 -16.25 2.73
CA ILE A 14 -9.47 -16.90 1.43
C ILE A 14 -10.97 -17.12 1.18
N TYR A 15 -11.68 -17.71 2.15
CA TYR A 15 -13.11 -17.96 2.05
C TYR A 15 -13.91 -16.67 1.76
N TRP A 16 -13.67 -15.60 2.53
CA TRP A 16 -14.40 -14.34 2.33
C TRP A 16 -14.09 -13.72 0.98
N MET A 17 -12.85 -13.78 0.51
CA MET A 17 -12.48 -13.22 -0.78
C MET A 17 -12.99 -14.04 -1.96
N GLU A 18 -13.20 -15.35 -1.81
CA GLU A 18 -13.93 -16.18 -2.78
C GLU A 18 -15.38 -15.74 -2.89
N GLU A 19 -16.08 -15.53 -1.76
CA GLU A 19 -17.48 -15.06 -1.74
C GLU A 19 -17.63 -13.65 -2.36
N LEU A 20 -16.61 -12.81 -2.22
CA LEU A 20 -16.59 -11.44 -2.76
C LEU A 20 -16.03 -11.35 -4.19
N SER A 21 -15.59 -12.46 -4.80
CA SER A 21 -14.91 -12.46 -6.10
C SER A 21 -15.76 -11.93 -7.27
N GLY A 22 -17.09 -11.97 -7.14
CA GLY A 22 -18.04 -11.45 -8.13
C GLY A 22 -18.04 -9.92 -8.30
N PHE A 23 -17.40 -9.16 -7.40
CA PHE A 23 -17.44 -7.70 -7.40
C PHE A 23 -16.30 -7.01 -8.18
N GLY A 24 -15.44 -7.77 -8.86
CA GLY A 24 -14.31 -7.19 -9.62
C GLY A 24 -13.28 -6.51 -8.70
N ILE A 25 -12.95 -7.16 -7.58
CA ILE A 25 -12.05 -6.61 -6.57
C ILE A 25 -10.61 -6.58 -7.10
N HIS A 26 -10.03 -5.38 -7.12
CA HIS A 26 -8.64 -5.19 -7.55
C HIS A 26 -7.61 -5.78 -6.55
N TRP A 27 -7.77 -5.48 -5.26
CA TRP A 27 -7.02 -6.10 -4.17
C TRP A 27 -7.85 -6.21 -2.89
N ILE A 28 -7.43 -7.15 -2.02
CA ILE A 28 -7.71 -7.17 -0.59
C ILE A 28 -6.51 -6.62 0.18
N GLU A 29 -6.76 -5.65 1.05
CA GLU A 29 -5.78 -5.02 1.92
C GLU A 29 -5.84 -5.62 3.33
N GLU A 30 -4.64 -5.78 3.91
CA GLU A 30 -4.39 -6.37 5.23
C GLU A 30 -5.35 -7.51 5.58
N PRO A 31 -5.40 -8.60 4.79
CA PRO A 31 -6.34 -9.69 5.03
C PRO A 31 -6.10 -10.40 6.37
N THR A 32 -4.89 -10.31 6.92
CA THR A 32 -4.48 -10.93 8.18
C THR A 32 -3.36 -10.09 8.83
N SER A 33 -2.80 -10.57 9.94
CA SER A 33 -1.73 -9.88 10.70
C SER A 33 -0.62 -9.31 9.81
N PRO A 34 -0.14 -8.07 10.06
CA PRO A 34 0.90 -7.40 9.27
C PRO A 34 2.27 -8.04 9.46
N ASP A 35 2.40 -8.98 10.41
CA ASP A 35 3.61 -9.74 10.67
C ASP A 35 3.62 -11.10 9.93
N ASP A 36 2.46 -11.57 9.45
CA ASP A 36 2.33 -12.90 8.85
C ASP A 36 2.61 -12.90 7.34
N ILE A 37 3.90 -12.85 7.00
CA ILE A 37 4.40 -12.91 5.63
C ILE A 37 3.98 -14.22 4.91
N LEU A 38 3.97 -15.34 5.63
CA LEU A 38 3.66 -16.64 5.04
C LEU A 38 2.15 -16.82 4.85
N GLY A 39 1.34 -16.27 5.76
CA GLY A 39 -0.09 -16.15 5.63
C GLY A 39 -0.47 -15.33 4.41
N HIS A 40 0.10 -14.12 4.26
CA HIS A 40 -0.10 -13.29 3.07
C HIS A 40 0.33 -14.00 1.77
N ALA A 41 1.47 -14.71 1.76
CA ALA A 41 1.87 -15.51 0.60
C ALA A 41 0.88 -16.63 0.26
N THR A 42 0.28 -17.25 1.27
CA THR A 42 -0.72 -18.31 1.10
C THR A 42 -2.01 -17.75 0.53
N ILE A 43 -2.49 -16.63 1.09
CA ILE A 43 -3.68 -15.91 0.62
C ILE A 43 -3.47 -15.44 -0.82
N SER A 44 -2.36 -14.76 -1.11
CA SER A 44 -2.01 -14.28 -2.45
C SER A 44 -2.07 -15.38 -3.51
N LYS A 45 -1.49 -16.56 -3.22
CA LYS A 45 -1.53 -17.71 -4.15
C LYS A 45 -2.94 -18.23 -4.38
N ALA A 46 -3.78 -18.26 -3.35
CA ALA A 46 -5.16 -18.73 -3.45
C ALA A 46 -6.05 -17.76 -4.23
N LEU A 47 -5.81 -16.44 -4.10
CA LEU A 47 -6.61 -15.40 -4.74
C LEU A 47 -6.17 -15.06 -6.17
N ALA A 48 -4.93 -15.38 -6.55
CA ALA A 48 -4.41 -15.11 -7.89
C ALA A 48 -5.28 -15.66 -9.06
N PRO A 49 -5.84 -16.89 -9.01
CA PRO A 49 -6.76 -17.40 -10.03
C PRO A 49 -8.05 -16.59 -10.18
N LEU A 50 -8.45 -15.85 -9.14
CA LEU A 50 -9.62 -14.97 -9.12
C LEU A 50 -9.30 -13.57 -9.65
N GLY A 51 -8.03 -13.30 -9.96
CA GLY A 51 -7.57 -11.98 -10.40
C GLY A 51 -7.50 -10.93 -9.28
N ILE A 52 -7.54 -11.36 -8.01
CA ILE A 52 -7.51 -10.48 -6.84
C ILE A 52 -6.08 -10.44 -6.29
N GLY A 53 -5.49 -9.24 -6.22
CA GLY A 53 -4.18 -9.05 -5.59
C GLY A 53 -4.26 -8.93 -4.07
N VAL A 54 -3.10 -9.03 -3.41
CA VAL A 54 -2.97 -8.73 -1.97
C VAL A 54 -2.18 -7.44 -1.79
N ALA A 55 -2.72 -6.53 -0.98
CA ALA A 55 -2.07 -5.31 -0.52
C ALA A 55 -1.81 -5.41 0.99
N THR A 56 -0.66 -4.89 1.44
CA THR A 56 -0.37 -4.72 2.87
C THR A 56 0.79 -3.74 3.04
N GLY A 57 0.89 -3.14 4.23
CA GLY A 57 2.10 -2.48 4.66
C GLY A 57 1.93 -1.28 5.59
N GLU A 58 0.71 -0.75 5.78
CA GLU A 58 0.46 0.41 6.66
C GLU A 58 0.94 0.18 8.10
N GLN A 59 0.91 -1.07 8.56
CA GLN A 59 1.43 -1.48 9.88
C GLN A 59 2.73 -2.29 9.82
N CYS A 60 3.29 -2.52 8.62
CA CYS A 60 4.54 -3.25 8.46
C CYS A 60 5.71 -2.45 9.06
N HIS A 61 6.34 -3.04 10.09
CA HIS A 61 7.08 -2.25 11.08
C HIS A 61 8.51 -1.84 10.68
N ASN A 62 9.12 -2.42 9.64
CA ASN A 62 10.43 -1.98 9.12
C ASN A 62 10.74 -2.54 7.71
N ARG A 63 11.84 -2.08 7.11
CA ARG A 63 12.30 -2.54 5.78
C ARG A 63 12.63 -4.03 5.70
N VAL A 64 12.98 -4.69 6.81
CA VAL A 64 13.32 -6.12 6.82
C VAL A 64 12.07 -6.97 6.60
N MET A 65 10.93 -6.55 7.16
CA MET A 65 9.64 -7.17 6.89
C MET A 65 9.22 -6.96 5.44
N PHE A 66 9.25 -5.71 4.94
CA PHE A 66 8.97 -5.42 3.53
C PHE A 66 9.83 -6.25 2.58
N LYS A 67 11.14 -6.38 2.85
CA LYS A 67 12.03 -7.25 2.08
C LYS A 67 11.49 -8.68 2.00
N GLN A 68 11.05 -9.25 3.12
CA GLN A 68 10.55 -10.63 3.15
C GLN A 68 9.20 -10.77 2.43
N PHE A 69 8.28 -9.83 2.61
CA PHE A 69 7.02 -9.79 1.84
C PHE A 69 7.27 -9.76 0.33
N LEU A 70 8.21 -8.92 -0.13
CA LEU A 70 8.58 -8.82 -1.53
C LEU A 70 9.30 -10.08 -2.04
N GLN A 71 10.16 -10.71 -1.22
CA GLN A 71 10.89 -11.93 -1.59
C GLN A 71 9.98 -13.16 -1.69
N SER A 72 8.94 -13.25 -0.86
CA SER A 72 8.02 -14.39 -0.84
C SER A 72 6.87 -14.27 -1.86
N GLY A 73 6.72 -13.11 -2.50
CA GLY A 73 5.58 -12.82 -3.37
C GLY A 73 4.28 -12.63 -2.59
N ALA A 74 4.36 -12.26 -1.31
CA ALA A 74 3.23 -12.14 -0.40
C ALA A 74 2.37 -10.87 -0.61
N MET A 75 2.86 -9.91 -1.40
CA MET A 75 2.13 -8.69 -1.74
C MET A 75 2.25 -8.41 -3.24
N GLN A 76 1.14 -7.99 -3.83
CA GLN A 76 1.05 -7.47 -5.21
C GLN A 76 0.99 -5.94 -5.22
N PHE A 77 0.67 -5.31 -4.09
CA PHE A 77 0.69 -3.87 -3.89
C PHE A 77 1.39 -3.55 -2.56
N CYS A 78 2.45 -2.74 -2.61
CA CYS A 78 3.26 -2.39 -1.46
C CYS A 78 2.77 -1.08 -0.86
N GLN A 79 2.26 -1.12 0.36
CA GLN A 79 1.68 0.06 1.01
C GLN A 79 2.62 0.60 2.05
N ILE A 80 3.51 1.50 1.63
CA ILE A 80 4.35 2.24 2.58
C ILE A 80 3.50 3.24 3.38
N ASP A 81 3.92 3.54 4.60
CA ASP A 81 3.36 4.60 5.43
C ASP A 81 4.47 5.59 5.85
N SER A 82 4.16 6.89 5.82
CA SER A 82 5.15 7.96 6.06
C SER A 82 5.66 8.03 7.51
N CYS A 83 4.92 7.48 8.46
CA CYS A 83 5.14 7.63 9.89
C CYS A 83 5.31 6.30 10.65
N ARG A 84 5.02 5.16 10.01
CA ARG A 84 5.25 3.81 10.55
C ARG A 84 6.71 3.41 10.50
N LEU A 85 7.35 3.65 9.36
CA LEU A 85 8.75 3.33 9.12
C LEU A 85 9.67 4.38 9.73
N GLY A 86 10.98 4.13 9.69
CA GLY A 86 12.05 5.06 10.10
C GLY A 86 12.19 6.29 9.20
N GLY A 87 11.07 6.94 8.87
CA GLY A 87 10.98 8.14 8.04
C GLY A 87 11.41 7.92 6.59
N VAL A 88 11.70 9.04 5.92
CA VAL A 88 12.07 9.09 4.50
C VAL A 88 13.16 8.07 4.18
N ASN A 89 14.24 8.02 4.95
CA ASN A 89 15.39 7.15 4.68
C ASN A 89 15.02 5.66 4.56
N GLU A 90 14.18 5.16 5.46
CA GLU A 90 13.76 3.76 5.41
C GLU A 90 12.76 3.51 4.28
N ILE A 91 11.86 4.46 4.03
CA ILE A 91 10.88 4.39 2.96
C ILE A 91 11.55 4.34 1.58
N LEU A 92 12.57 5.16 1.33
CA LEU A 92 13.31 5.11 0.05
C LEU A 92 13.91 3.72 -0.20
N ALA A 93 14.41 3.05 0.85
CA ALA A 93 14.91 1.68 0.73
C ALA A 93 13.79 0.70 0.36
N VAL A 94 12.60 0.83 0.94
CA VAL A 94 11.43 -0.01 0.61
C VAL A 94 10.97 0.22 -0.82
N ILE A 95 10.85 1.47 -1.27
CA ILE A 95 10.48 1.81 -2.66
C ILE A 95 11.47 1.20 -3.65
N LEU A 96 12.79 1.29 -3.38
CA LEU A 96 13.81 0.69 -4.24
C LEU A 96 13.73 -0.85 -4.28
N MET A 97 13.42 -1.49 -3.15
CA MET A 97 13.17 -2.94 -3.12
C MET A 97 11.92 -3.32 -3.91
N ALA A 98 10.82 -2.58 -3.75
CA ALA A 98 9.59 -2.79 -4.49
C ALA A 98 9.81 -2.64 -6.00
N ALA A 99 10.55 -1.60 -6.43
CA ALA A 99 10.95 -1.40 -7.82
C ALA A 99 11.77 -2.57 -8.36
N LYS A 100 12.75 -3.07 -7.59
CA LYS A 100 13.55 -4.25 -7.96
C LYS A 100 12.68 -5.51 -8.13
N CYS A 101 11.68 -5.68 -7.26
CA CYS A 101 10.74 -6.80 -7.31
C CYS A 101 9.55 -6.58 -8.27
N LYS A 102 9.48 -5.42 -8.95
CA LYS A 102 8.39 -5.02 -9.84
C LYS A 102 7.01 -5.02 -9.15
N VAL A 103 6.97 -4.66 -7.86
CA VAL A 103 5.73 -4.50 -7.10
C VAL A 103 5.37 -3.00 -7.09
N PRO A 104 4.16 -2.60 -7.50
CA PRO A 104 3.69 -1.23 -7.36
C PRO A 104 3.68 -0.76 -5.91
N VAL A 105 4.01 0.51 -5.71
CA VAL A 105 3.88 1.17 -4.40
C VAL A 105 2.58 1.98 -4.42
N CYS A 106 1.68 1.67 -3.49
CA CYS A 106 0.39 2.35 -3.29
C CYS A 106 0.32 2.86 -1.85
N PRO A 107 0.85 4.05 -1.54
CA PRO A 107 1.03 4.48 -0.15
C PRO A 107 -0.27 4.63 0.62
N HIS A 108 -0.23 4.20 1.88
CA HIS A 108 -1.25 4.48 2.88
C HIS A 108 -1.24 5.96 3.27
N ALA A 109 -2.43 6.52 3.47
CA ALA A 109 -2.66 7.92 3.82
C ALA A 109 -3.83 8.10 4.81
N GLY A 110 -4.43 7.02 5.32
CA GLY A 110 -5.50 7.01 6.30
C GLY A 110 -5.06 7.55 7.67
N GLY A 111 -5.28 8.83 7.93
CA GLY A 111 -4.94 9.44 9.22
C GLY A 111 -4.76 10.95 9.15
N VAL A 112 -4.16 11.52 10.18
CA VAL A 112 -3.91 12.97 10.28
C VAL A 112 -2.56 13.30 9.65
N GLY A 113 -2.56 14.01 8.52
CA GLY A 113 -1.31 14.49 7.90
C GLY A 113 -0.57 13.48 7.03
N LEU A 114 -1.07 12.24 6.93
CA LEU A 114 -0.38 11.21 6.13
C LEU A 114 -0.46 11.55 4.65
N CYS A 115 -1.63 11.99 4.15
CA CYS A 115 -1.80 12.53 2.80
C CYS A 115 -0.75 13.61 2.48
N GLU A 116 -0.54 14.55 3.40
CA GLU A 116 0.43 15.64 3.27
C GLU A 116 1.87 15.14 3.14
N LEU A 117 2.20 14.01 3.75
CA LEU A 117 3.54 13.44 3.76
C LEU A 117 3.79 12.46 2.58
N VAL A 118 2.92 11.45 2.40
CA VAL A 118 3.14 10.40 1.38
C VAL A 118 3.06 10.89 -0.06
N GLN A 119 2.40 12.03 -0.34
CA GLN A 119 2.41 12.62 -1.68
C GLN A 119 3.84 12.91 -2.17
N HIS A 120 4.74 13.39 -1.30
CA HIS A 120 6.13 13.70 -1.67
C HIS A 120 6.91 12.45 -2.05
N LEU A 121 6.70 11.36 -1.30
CA LEU A 121 7.35 10.07 -1.52
C LEU A 121 6.91 9.46 -2.85
N SER A 122 5.63 9.59 -3.19
CA SER A 122 5.07 9.11 -4.45
C SER A 122 5.54 9.91 -5.66
N PHE A 123 5.61 11.24 -5.54
CA PHE A 123 6.18 12.09 -6.59
C PHE A 123 7.66 11.75 -6.83
N TRP A 124 8.43 11.51 -5.76
CA TRP A 124 9.81 11.07 -5.89
C TRP A 124 9.92 9.67 -6.55
N ASP A 125 9.10 8.70 -6.13
CA ASP A 125 9.07 7.38 -6.78
C ASP A 125 8.82 7.51 -8.27
N TYR A 126 7.77 8.24 -8.67
CA TYR A 126 7.43 8.46 -10.06
C TYR A 126 8.57 9.12 -10.86
N ILE A 127 9.19 10.17 -10.34
CA ILE A 127 10.20 10.95 -11.08
C ILE A 127 11.55 10.23 -11.13
N ALA A 128 11.97 9.58 -10.05
CA ALA A 128 13.35 9.14 -9.87
C ALA A 128 13.53 7.61 -9.77
N VAL A 129 12.46 6.83 -9.62
CA VAL A 129 12.56 5.37 -9.42
C VAL A 129 11.69 4.58 -10.40
N SER A 130 10.36 4.66 -10.28
CA SER A 130 9.43 3.80 -11.04
C SER A 130 9.14 4.31 -12.44
N GLY A 131 9.14 5.63 -12.67
CA GLY A 131 8.91 6.22 -13.99
C GLY A 131 7.49 6.02 -14.55
N THR A 132 6.54 5.54 -13.75
CA THR A 132 5.16 5.25 -14.18
C THR A 132 4.15 5.48 -13.06
N LYS A 133 2.89 5.73 -13.44
CA LYS A 133 1.72 5.77 -12.55
C LYS A 133 0.84 4.53 -12.70
N ASP A 134 1.22 3.58 -13.53
CA ASP A 134 0.42 2.39 -13.81
C ASP A 134 0.33 1.50 -12.56
N ASN A 135 -0.91 1.12 -12.22
CA ASN A 135 -1.25 0.36 -11.01
C ASN A 135 -0.68 0.96 -9.72
N ARG A 136 -0.57 2.30 -9.65
CA ARG A 136 -0.08 3.05 -8.50
C ARG A 136 -1.10 4.09 -8.13
N GLU A 137 -1.61 3.97 -6.92
CA GLU A 137 -2.61 4.88 -6.38
C GLU A 137 -2.13 5.33 -5.00
N ILE A 138 -2.17 6.64 -4.76
CA ILE A 138 -1.93 7.20 -3.43
C ILE A 138 -3.30 7.24 -2.76
N GLU A 139 -3.43 6.64 -1.59
CA GLU A 139 -4.67 6.76 -0.83
C GLU A 139 -4.99 8.25 -0.56
N TYR A 140 -6.27 8.61 -0.53
CA TYR A 140 -6.73 9.94 -0.13
C TYR A 140 -7.95 9.82 0.78
N VAL A 141 -7.91 10.57 1.88
CA VAL A 141 -8.98 10.62 2.87
C VAL A 141 -9.24 12.10 3.19
N SER A 142 -10.47 12.58 2.96
CA SER A 142 -10.83 14.00 3.04
C SER A 142 -11.05 14.51 4.48
N HIS A 143 -10.06 14.33 5.36
CA HIS A 143 -10.19 14.61 6.78
C HIS A 143 -9.00 15.43 7.30
N LEU A 144 -9.27 16.47 8.09
CA LEU A 144 -8.30 17.21 8.92
C LEU A 144 -7.24 18.05 8.18
N HIS A 145 -7.34 18.20 6.86
CA HIS A 145 -6.42 19.02 6.06
C HIS A 145 -6.42 20.50 6.47
N GLU A 146 -7.53 21.02 6.99
CA GLU A 146 -7.69 22.40 7.46
C GLU A 146 -6.72 22.79 8.60
N HIS A 147 -6.09 21.81 9.24
CA HIS A 147 -5.10 22.01 10.29
C HIS A 147 -3.67 22.17 9.75
N PHE A 148 -3.44 21.94 8.46
CA PHE A 148 -2.12 22.04 7.84
C PHE A 148 -1.94 23.41 7.19
N LYS A 149 -0.74 23.97 7.33
CA LYS A 149 -0.37 25.24 6.67
C LYS A 149 -0.38 25.10 5.14
N THR A 150 0.01 23.92 4.65
CA THR A 150 0.07 23.58 3.23
C THR A 150 -0.67 22.25 3.04
N PRO A 151 -2.02 22.27 3.01
CA PRO A 151 -2.81 21.04 2.83
C PRO A 151 -2.62 20.46 1.44
N VAL A 152 -2.91 19.17 1.29
CA VAL A 152 -2.93 18.54 -0.05
C VAL A 152 -3.96 19.20 -0.96
N HIS A 153 -3.65 19.28 -2.24
CA HIS A 153 -4.57 19.79 -3.25
C HIS A 153 -4.93 18.68 -4.24
N ILE A 154 -6.19 18.27 -4.24
CA ILE A 154 -6.72 17.24 -5.15
C ILE A 154 -7.44 17.90 -6.32
N GLN A 155 -7.08 17.51 -7.54
CA GLN A 155 -7.74 17.95 -8.76
C GLN A 155 -8.10 16.73 -9.62
N ASN A 156 -9.38 16.56 -9.96
CA ASN A 156 -9.87 15.45 -10.79
C ASN A 156 -9.40 14.06 -10.31
N GLY A 157 -9.42 13.83 -8.99
CA GLY A 157 -8.97 12.57 -8.39
C GLY A 157 -7.46 12.37 -8.36
N CYS A 158 -6.66 13.42 -8.56
CA CYS A 158 -5.21 13.37 -8.54
C CYS A 158 -4.62 14.34 -7.51
N TYR A 159 -3.59 13.91 -6.78
CA TYR A 159 -2.73 14.80 -6.00
C TYR A 159 -1.98 15.75 -6.93
N MET A 160 -2.02 17.05 -6.61
CA MET A 160 -1.20 18.05 -7.27
C MET A 160 0.12 18.24 -6.53
N PRO A 161 1.26 18.44 -7.24
CA PRO A 161 2.55 18.67 -6.60
C PRO A 161 2.48 19.85 -5.60
N PRO A 162 2.99 19.69 -4.37
CA PRO A 162 3.06 20.76 -3.39
C PRO A 162 3.80 21.97 -3.92
N GLN A 163 3.22 23.15 -3.72
CA GLN A 163 3.85 24.43 -4.03
C GLN A 163 4.46 25.01 -2.75
N VAL A 164 5.72 25.44 -2.83
CA VAL A 164 6.49 26.00 -1.71
C VAL A 164 6.00 27.40 -1.35
#